data_AF-A0A832R4W5-F1
#
_entry.id   AF-A0A832R4W5-F1
#
_cell.length_a   1.000
_cell.length_b   1.000
_cell.length_c   1.000
_cell.angle_alpha   90.00
_cell.angle_beta   90.00
_cell.angle_gamma   90.00
#
_symmetry.space_group_name_H-M   'P 1'
#
loop_
_entity.id
_entity.type
_entity.pdbx_description
1 polymer ?
#
loop_
_entity_poly.entity_id
_entity_poly.type
_entity_poly.pdbx_seq_one_letter_code
_entity_poly.pdbx_strand_id
1 'polypeptide(L)'
;MSVLLSAVATLGVIGAGSAAILYMVGQKFKVEEDPRIQEVEDALPAANCGGCGFPGCASFATACVNAETLSDLNCPVGGQKTMDAVAEILGQKAPIAVKKIAVVRCNGTCDNRPRLNLYDGVSNCTIASALYGGDTGCSFGCYGLGDCV
;
A
#
# COMPACT_ATOMS: atom_id res chain seq x y z
N MET A 1 -15.58 -14.53 52.14
CA MET A 1 -15.96 -13.12 51.91
C MET A 1 -14.73 -12.21 51.78
N SER A 2 -13.74 -12.32 52.67
CA SER A 2 -12.48 -11.55 52.63
C SER A 2 -11.65 -11.74 51.35
N VAL A 3 -11.49 -12.98 50.86
CA VAL A 3 -10.70 -13.29 49.66
C VAL A 3 -11.28 -12.65 48.39
N LEU A 4 -12.62 -12.63 48.27
CA LEU A 4 -13.29 -11.97 47.14
C LEU A 4 -13.10 -10.46 47.19
N LEU A 5 -13.25 -9.85 48.38
CA LEU A 5 -13.02 -8.42 48.54
C LEU A 5 -11.58 -8.01 48.22
N SER A 6 -10.59 -8.79 48.69
CA SER A 6 -9.18 -8.50 48.41
C SER A 6 -8.84 -8.66 46.93
N ALA A 7 -9.42 -9.65 46.24
CA ALA A 7 -9.20 -9.87 44.81
C ALA A 7 -9.78 -8.73 43.95
N VAL A 8 -10.98 -8.25 44.30
CA VAL A 8 -11.59 -7.10 43.62
C VAL A 8 -10.80 -5.82 43.88
N ALA A 9 -10.35 -5.61 45.13
CA ALA A 9 -9.56 -4.44 45.48
C ALA A 9 -8.20 -4.40 44.75
N THR A 10 -7.49 -5.52 44.66
CA THR A 10 -6.20 -5.57 43.94
C THR A 10 -6.36 -5.34 42.45
N LEU A 11 -7.34 -5.97 41.80
CA LEU A 11 -7.63 -5.72 40.38
C LEU A 11 -8.05 -4.26 40.13
N GLY A 12 -8.85 -3.68 41.01
CA GLY A 12 -9.26 -2.27 40.92
C GLY A 12 -8.09 -1.30 41.04
N VAL A 13 -7.17 -1.53 41.99
CA VAL A 13 -5.98 -0.69 42.17
C VAL A 13 -5.04 -0.80 40.97
N ILE A 14 -4.81 -2.01 40.46
CA ILE A 14 -3.97 -2.21 39.27
C ILE A 14 -4.61 -1.52 38.07
N GLY A 15 -5.92 -1.72 37.83
CA GLY A 15 -6.64 -1.10 36.72
C GLY A 15 -6.61 0.44 36.78
N ALA A 16 -6.89 1.02 37.95
CA ALA A 16 -6.85 2.47 38.14
C ALA A 16 -5.42 3.03 38.00
N GLY A 17 -4.42 2.33 38.54
CA GLY A 17 -3.01 2.71 38.42
C GLY A 17 -2.54 2.68 36.96
N SER A 18 -2.83 1.59 36.24
CA SER A 18 -2.51 1.48 34.82
C SER A 18 -3.21 2.53 33.97
N ALA A 19 -4.50 2.80 34.23
CA ALA A 19 -5.25 3.84 33.52
C ALA A 19 -4.66 5.24 33.74
N ALA A 20 -4.29 5.58 34.98
CA ALA A 20 -3.66 6.87 35.30
C ALA A 20 -2.30 7.02 34.60
N ILE A 21 -1.49 5.96 34.58
CA ILE A 21 -0.19 5.96 33.88
C ILE A 21 -0.39 6.14 32.38
N LEU A 22 -1.28 5.36 31.76
CA LEU A 22 -1.56 5.46 30.32
C LEU A 22 -2.08 6.84 29.93
N TYR A 23 -2.97 7.44 30.74
CA TYR A 23 -3.47 8.78 30.50
C TYR A 23 -2.36 9.85 30.58
N MET A 24 -1.51 9.81 31.62
CA MET A 24 -0.40 10.75 31.74
C MET A 24 0.60 10.62 30.60
N VAL A 25 0.95 9.40 30.21
CA VAL A 25 1.86 9.14 29.09
C VAL A 25 1.21 9.59 27.78
N GLY A 26 -0.05 9.22 27.53
CA GLY A 26 -0.78 9.61 26.32
C GLY A 26 -0.86 11.12 26.12
N GLN A 27 -1.12 11.88 27.20
CA GLN A 27 -1.15 13.34 27.13
C GLN A 27 0.24 13.96 26.97
N LYS A 28 1.27 13.36 27.58
CA LYS A 28 2.65 13.87 27.49
C LYS A 28 3.28 13.65 26.12
N PHE A 29 2.94 12.55 25.45
CA PHE A 29 3.46 12.18 24.14
C PHE A 29 2.45 12.37 23.00
N LYS A 30 1.39 13.15 23.23
CA LYS A 30 0.42 13.49 22.19
C LYS A 30 1.14 14.32 21.12
N VAL A 31 1.21 13.77 19.91
CA VAL A 31 1.69 14.49 18.73
C VAL A 31 0.52 15.27 18.15
N GLU A 32 0.70 16.57 17.94
CA GLU A 32 -0.26 17.41 17.22
C GLU A 32 -0.10 17.08 15.72
N GLU A 33 -1.05 16.33 15.18
CA GLU A 33 -1.12 16.05 13.75
C GLU A 33 -1.90 17.17 13.04
N ASP A 34 -1.51 17.47 11.80
CA ASP A 34 -2.26 18.39 10.96
C ASP A 34 -3.66 17.80 10.71
N PRO A 35 -4.76 18.52 11.07
CA PRO A 35 -6.12 18.00 10.96
C PRO A 35 -6.48 17.60 9.52
N ARG A 36 -5.82 18.20 8.52
CA ARG A 36 -6.04 17.88 7.11
C ARG A 36 -5.60 16.45 6.76
N ILE A 37 -4.71 15.83 7.54
CA ILE A 37 -4.30 14.44 7.30
C ILE A 37 -5.50 13.52 7.48
N GLN A 38 -6.27 13.70 8.56
CA GLN A 38 -7.47 12.91 8.81
C GLN A 38 -8.54 13.17 7.75
N GLU A 39 -8.77 14.45 7.39
CA GLU A 39 -9.75 14.81 6.35
C GLU A 39 -9.41 14.18 5.00
N VAL A 40 -8.13 14.20 4.61
CA VAL A 40 -7.65 13.54 3.39
C VAL A 40 -7.79 12.03 3.51
N GLU A 41 -7.44 11.43 4.65
CA GLU A 41 -7.58 9.98 4.85
C GLU A 41 -9.03 9.51 4.75
N ASP A 42 -9.97 10.27 5.32
CA ASP A 42 -11.40 9.98 5.27
C ASP A 42 -11.96 10.09 3.84
N ALA A 43 -11.35 10.92 2.99
CA ALA A 43 -11.68 11.00 1.57
C ALA A 43 -11.10 9.83 0.75
N LEU A 44 -10.11 9.09 1.27
CA LEU A 44 -9.52 7.93 0.61
C LEU A 44 -10.39 6.68 0.78
N PRO A 45 -10.21 5.65 -0.08
CA PRO A 45 -11.01 4.42 -0.02
C PRO A 45 -10.73 3.51 1.19
N ALA A 46 -9.84 3.90 2.11
CA ALA A 46 -9.36 3.10 3.25
C ALA A 46 -8.89 1.66 2.91
N ALA A 47 -8.50 1.42 1.65
CA ALA A 47 -8.22 0.07 1.15
C ALA A 47 -6.82 -0.47 1.54
N ASN A 48 -5.88 0.38 1.95
CA ASN A 48 -4.51 0.00 2.35
C ASN A 48 -3.81 -0.97 1.38
N CYS A 49 -4.02 -0.76 0.08
CA CYS A 49 -3.60 -1.70 -0.97
C CYS A 49 -2.17 -1.51 -1.50
N GLY A 50 -1.48 -0.42 -1.11
CA GLY A 50 -0.13 -0.11 -1.61
C GLY A 50 -0.04 0.35 -3.06
N GLY A 51 -1.15 0.43 -3.80
CA GLY A 51 -1.13 0.76 -5.23
C GLY A 51 -0.57 2.15 -5.57
N CYS A 52 -0.61 3.08 -4.63
CA CYS A 52 -0.01 4.42 -4.76
C CYS A 52 1.49 4.47 -4.39
N GLY A 53 2.10 3.35 -3.98
CA GLY A 53 3.49 3.29 -3.54
C GLY A 53 3.72 3.57 -2.06
N PHE A 54 2.65 3.79 -1.28
CA PHE A 54 2.70 4.03 0.16
C PHE A 54 2.14 2.84 0.95
N PRO A 55 2.67 2.52 2.16
CA PRO A 55 2.23 1.37 2.95
C PRO A 55 0.74 1.34 3.30
N GLY A 56 0.08 2.50 3.38
CA GLY A 56 -1.35 2.62 3.72
C GLY A 56 -1.96 3.98 3.37
N CYS A 57 -3.28 4.09 3.54
CA CYS A 57 -4.04 5.30 3.24
C CYS A 57 -3.60 6.49 4.12
N ALA A 58 -3.42 6.29 5.43
CA ALA A 58 -2.86 7.28 6.34
C ALA A 58 -1.51 7.84 5.83
N SER A 59 -0.57 6.96 5.48
CA SER A 59 0.75 7.40 4.99
C SER A 59 0.69 8.17 3.66
N PHE A 60 -0.27 7.81 2.79
CA PHE A 60 -0.52 8.56 1.56
C PHE A 60 -1.16 9.92 1.86
N ALA A 61 -2.11 10.00 2.79
CA ALA A 61 -2.72 11.25 3.22
C ALA A 61 -1.69 12.23 3.80
N THR A 62 -0.80 11.74 4.68
CA THR A 62 0.34 12.52 5.18
C THR A 62 1.23 13.02 4.05
N ALA A 63 1.51 12.19 3.04
CA ALA A 63 2.31 12.61 1.89
C ALA A 63 1.61 13.69 1.06
N CYS A 64 0.29 13.59 0.85
CA CYS A 64 -0.49 14.60 0.17
C CYS A 64 -0.50 15.94 0.90
N VAL A 65 -0.69 15.93 2.23
CA VAL A 65 -0.70 17.15 3.05
C VAL A 65 0.66 17.85 3.05
N ASN A 66 1.75 17.06 3.07
CA ASN A 66 3.12 17.59 3.10
C ASN A 66 3.68 17.96 1.73
N ALA A 67 2.99 17.60 0.64
CA ALA A 67 3.47 17.88 -0.70
C ALA A 67 3.14 19.31 -1.14
N GLU A 68 4.12 19.97 -1.77
CA GLU A 68 3.90 21.27 -2.42
C GLU A 68 2.90 21.16 -3.58
N THR A 69 2.89 20.02 -4.28
CA THR A 69 1.97 19.73 -5.39
C THR A 69 1.55 18.27 -5.39
N LEU A 70 0.33 18.01 -5.88
CA LEU A 70 -0.19 16.65 -6.03
C LEU A 70 0.23 15.94 -7.34
N SER A 71 1.13 16.51 -8.15
CA SER A 71 1.41 16.01 -9.52
C SER A 71 1.83 14.54 -9.57
N ASP A 72 2.63 14.11 -8.61
CA ASP A 72 3.18 12.75 -8.53
C ASP A 72 2.42 11.86 -7.54
N LEU A 73 1.32 12.35 -6.98
CA LEU A 73 0.50 11.66 -5.97
C LEU A 73 -0.85 11.32 -6.56
N ASN A 74 -1.14 10.02 -6.66
CA ASN A 74 -2.41 9.55 -7.17
C ASN A 74 -2.82 8.24 -6.48
N CYS A 75 -4.07 8.15 -6.04
CA CYS A 75 -4.67 6.91 -5.60
C CYS A 75 -5.25 6.15 -6.81
N PRO A 76 -4.62 5.07 -7.30
CA PRO A 76 -5.10 4.39 -8.51
C PRO A 76 -6.44 3.67 -8.30
N VAL A 77 -6.75 3.28 -7.05
CA VAL A 77 -7.99 2.59 -6.69
C VAL A 77 -9.17 3.57 -6.59
N GLY A 78 -8.97 4.72 -5.95
CA GLY A 78 -9.98 5.78 -5.86
C GLY A 78 -10.16 6.55 -7.17
N GLY A 79 -9.09 6.66 -7.95
CA GLY A 79 -9.07 7.36 -9.23
C GLY A 79 -9.33 8.86 -9.10
N GLN A 80 -9.74 9.48 -10.20
CA GLN A 80 -9.86 10.94 -10.29
C GLN A 80 -10.83 11.52 -9.26
N LYS A 81 -12.00 10.89 -9.05
CA LYS A 81 -13.00 11.39 -8.10
C LYS A 81 -12.46 11.55 -6.68
N THR A 82 -11.68 10.56 -6.22
CA THR A 82 -11.02 10.62 -4.91
C THR A 82 -9.97 11.73 -4.89
N MET A 83 -9.14 11.82 -5.93
CA MET A 83 -8.09 12.84 -5.97
C MET A 83 -8.64 14.26 -6.08
N ASP A 84 -9.79 14.46 -6.74
CA ASP A 84 -10.48 15.75 -6.80
C ASP A 84 -10.94 16.19 -5.41
N ALA A 85 -11.53 15.28 -4.61
CA ALA A 85 -11.92 15.55 -3.22
C ALA A 85 -10.71 15.86 -2.33
N VAL A 86 -9.62 15.10 -2.47
CA VAL A 86 -8.36 15.37 -1.75
C VAL A 86 -7.78 16.74 -2.12
N ALA A 87 -7.82 17.10 -3.41
CA ALA A 87 -7.35 18.39 -3.87
C ALA A 87 -8.22 19.56 -3.37
N GLU A 88 -9.53 19.36 -3.27
CA GLU A 88 -10.46 20.33 -2.69
C GLU A 88 -10.14 20.61 -1.21
N ILE A 89 -9.91 19.57 -0.42
CA ILE A 89 -9.50 19.69 1.00
C ILE A 89 -8.19 20.48 1.13
N LEU A 90 -7.23 20.24 0.24
CA LEU A 90 -5.91 20.86 0.28
C LEU A 90 -5.84 22.23 -0.43
N GLY A 91 -6.91 22.68 -1.07
CA GLY A 91 -6.92 23.88 -1.89
C GLY A 91 -6.00 23.81 -3.12
N GLN A 92 -5.70 22.60 -3.60
CA GLN A 92 -4.83 22.34 -4.75
C GLN A 92 -5.64 21.87 -5.96
N LYS A 93 -4.95 21.61 -7.08
CA LYS A 93 -5.55 20.95 -8.25
C LYS A 93 -5.09 19.50 -8.32
N ALA A 94 -6.04 18.58 -8.47
CA ALA A 94 -5.73 17.19 -8.72
C ALA A 94 -5.07 17.02 -10.09
N PRO A 95 -4.00 16.21 -10.23
CA PRO A 95 -3.48 15.86 -11.53
C PRO A 95 -4.52 15.05 -12.31
N ILE A 96 -4.59 15.26 -13.63
CA ILE A 96 -5.39 14.40 -14.50
C ILE A 96 -4.58 13.12 -14.73
N ALA A 97 -4.96 12.06 -14.03
CA ALA A 97 -4.29 10.76 -14.16
C ALA A 97 -5.06 9.85 -15.11
N VAL A 98 -4.39 9.37 -16.15
CA VAL A 98 -4.97 8.34 -17.03
C VAL A 98 -5.06 7.03 -16.25
N LYS A 99 -6.26 6.44 -16.19
CA LYS A 99 -6.48 5.15 -15.54
C LYS A 99 -5.61 4.08 -16.19
N LYS A 100 -4.63 3.56 -15.44
CA LYS A 100 -3.85 2.39 -15.83
C LYS A 100 -4.63 1.15 -15.44
N ILE A 101 -4.75 0.19 -16.36
CA ILE A 101 -5.34 -1.12 -16.11
C ILE A 101 -4.26 -2.18 -16.27
N ALA A 102 -4.18 -3.10 -15.32
CA ALA A 102 -3.34 -4.27 -15.46
C ALA A 102 -3.92 -5.15 -16.57
N VAL A 103 -3.09 -5.46 -17.57
CA VAL A 103 -3.45 -6.37 -18.67
C VAL A 103 -2.55 -7.60 -18.59
N VAL A 104 -3.17 -8.77 -18.57
CA VAL A 104 -2.43 -10.03 -18.67
C VAL A 104 -2.01 -10.19 -20.13
N ARG A 105 -0.69 -10.09 -20.39
CA ARG A 105 -0.15 -10.18 -21.76
C ARG A 105 0.15 -11.62 -22.22
N CYS A 106 0.12 -12.58 -21.30
CA CYS A 106 0.39 -14.00 -21.56
C CYS A 106 -0.90 -14.83 -21.42
N ASN A 107 -1.15 -15.75 -22.36
CA ASN A 107 -2.29 -16.66 -22.31
C ASN A 107 -2.04 -17.92 -21.44
N GLY A 108 -0.93 -17.98 -20.70
CA GLY A 108 -0.73 -18.87 -19.55
C GLY A 108 -0.46 -20.36 -19.81
N THR A 109 -0.64 -20.88 -21.02
CA THR A 109 -0.43 -22.31 -21.30
C THR A 109 0.79 -22.58 -22.18
N CYS A 110 1.43 -23.75 -21.99
CA CYS A 110 2.53 -24.20 -22.84
C CYS A 110 2.12 -24.35 -24.31
N ASP A 111 0.85 -24.68 -24.57
CA ASP A 111 0.31 -24.80 -25.94
C ASP A 111 0.31 -23.44 -26.67
N ASN A 112 0.04 -22.35 -25.93
CA ASN A 112 0.06 -20.99 -26.45
C ASN A 112 1.45 -20.32 -26.36
N ARG A 113 2.44 -21.04 -25.83
CA ARG A 113 3.84 -20.60 -25.65
C ARG A 113 4.79 -21.75 -26.05
N PRO A 114 4.80 -22.20 -27.31
CA PRO A 114 5.72 -23.23 -27.74
C PRO A 114 7.17 -22.74 -27.65
N ARG A 115 8.10 -23.63 -27.26
CA ARG A 115 9.53 -23.33 -27.32
C ARG A 115 9.98 -23.27 -28.78
N LEU A 116 10.59 -22.14 -29.17
CA LEU A 116 11.07 -21.93 -30.53
C LEU A 116 12.58 -22.12 -30.64
N ASN A 117 13.29 -22.11 -29.50
CA ASN A 117 14.72 -22.34 -29.44
C ASN A 117 15.10 -23.11 -28.16
N LEU A 118 16.35 -23.53 -28.08
CA LEU A 118 16.95 -24.12 -26.89
C LEU A 118 17.85 -23.09 -26.24
N TYR A 119 17.47 -22.64 -25.04
CA TYR A 119 18.31 -21.81 -24.20
C TYR A 119 19.29 -22.68 -23.39
N ASP A 120 20.59 -22.49 -23.61
CA ASP A 120 21.69 -23.20 -22.94
C ASP A 120 22.57 -22.25 -22.09
N GLY A 121 21.92 -21.26 -21.47
CA GLY A 121 22.57 -20.28 -20.60
C GLY A 121 22.31 -20.53 -19.12
N VAL A 122 22.67 -19.54 -18.29
CA VAL A 122 22.42 -19.56 -16.85
C VAL A 122 20.91 -19.61 -16.57
N SER A 123 20.46 -20.49 -15.68
CA SER A 123 19.05 -20.62 -15.31
C SER A 123 18.53 -19.37 -14.57
N ASN A 124 18.14 -18.35 -15.34
CA ASN A 124 17.64 -17.06 -14.86
C ASN A 124 16.76 -16.39 -15.94
N CYS A 125 15.51 -16.08 -15.62
CA CYS A 125 14.50 -15.43 -16.47
C CYS A 125 14.91 -14.02 -16.90
N THR A 126 15.62 -13.27 -16.05
CA THR A 126 16.17 -11.94 -16.41
C THR A 126 17.16 -12.04 -17.57
N ILE A 127 18.06 -13.02 -17.52
CA ILE A 127 19.03 -13.25 -18.59
C ILE A 127 18.35 -13.85 -19.83
N ALA A 128 17.48 -14.83 -19.64
CA ALA A 128 16.78 -15.48 -20.75
C ALA A 128 15.87 -14.50 -21.51
N SER A 129 15.13 -13.64 -20.80
CA SER A 129 14.23 -12.64 -21.42
C SER A 129 14.97 -11.56 -22.22
N ALA A 130 16.22 -11.24 -21.83
CA ALA A 130 17.06 -10.29 -22.56
C ALA A 130 17.51 -10.79 -23.94
N LEU A 131 17.42 -12.10 -24.20
CA LEU A 131 17.87 -12.73 -25.45
C LEU A 131 16.70 -12.95 -26.40
N TYR A 132 16.49 -12.03 -27.35
CA TYR A 132 15.54 -12.19 -28.46
C TYR A 132 14.08 -12.53 -28.03
N GLY A 133 13.63 -12.03 -26.87
CA GLY A 133 12.31 -12.36 -26.32
C GLY A 133 12.22 -13.74 -25.64
N GLY A 134 13.38 -14.35 -25.40
CA GLY A 134 13.63 -15.61 -24.72
C GLY A 134 13.36 -16.86 -25.54
N ASP A 135 13.03 -17.96 -24.86
CA ASP A 135 13.08 -19.32 -25.42
C ASP A 135 11.81 -19.76 -26.15
N THR A 136 10.78 -18.92 -26.17
CA THR A 136 9.44 -19.29 -26.64
C THR A 136 8.83 -18.29 -27.59
N GLY A 137 7.75 -18.72 -28.25
CA GLY A 137 6.94 -17.87 -29.13
C GLY A 137 6.15 -16.76 -28.44
N CYS A 138 6.19 -16.65 -27.11
CA CYS A 138 5.53 -15.56 -26.38
C CYS A 138 6.52 -14.89 -25.41
N SER A 139 6.93 -13.65 -25.74
CA SER A 139 7.86 -12.86 -24.92
C SER A 139 7.28 -12.38 -23.58
N PHE A 140 5.97 -12.52 -23.38
CA PHE A 140 5.30 -12.17 -22.12
C PHE A 140 5.09 -13.37 -21.20
N GLY A 141 5.41 -14.58 -21.67
CA GLY A 141 5.18 -15.80 -20.90
C GLY A 141 6.32 -16.15 -19.96
N CYS A 142 5.99 -16.88 -18.90
CA CYS A 142 6.96 -17.35 -17.90
C CYS A 142 7.99 -18.30 -18.51
N TYR A 143 9.28 -18.01 -18.33
CA TYR A 143 10.40 -18.83 -18.83
C TYR A 143 10.65 -20.10 -17.99
N GLY A 144 10.13 -20.15 -16.76
CA GLY A 144 10.22 -21.33 -15.89
C GLY A 144 11.59 -21.53 -15.23
N LEU A 145 12.41 -20.47 -15.13
CA LEU A 145 13.76 -20.54 -14.56
C LEU A 145 13.82 -20.11 -13.07
N GLY A 146 12.68 -19.69 -12.49
CA GLY A 146 12.52 -19.49 -11.05
C GLY A 146 12.55 -18.04 -10.55
N ASP A 147 12.83 -17.06 -11.42
CA ASP A 147 12.76 -15.62 -11.12
C ASP A 147 11.68 -14.90 -11.96
N CYS A 148 11.10 -13.84 -11.39
CA CYS A 148 10.10 -13.01 -12.07
C CYS A 148 10.76 -11.73 -12.60
N VAL A 149 10.35 -11.32 -13.81
CA VAL A 149 10.85 -10.14 -14.55
C VAL A 149 9.71 -9.26 -15.01
#